data_AF-A0A158NN95-F1
#
_entry.id   AF-A0A158NN95-F1
#
_cell.length_a   1.000
_cell.length_b   1.000
_cell.length_c   1.000
_cell.angle_alpha   90.00
_cell.angle_beta   90.00
_cell.angle_gamma   90.00
#
_symmetry.space_group_name_H-M   'P 1'
#
loop_
_entity.id
_entity.type
_entity.pdbx_description
1 polymer ?
#
loop_
_entity_poly.entity_id
_entity_poly.type
_entity_poly.pdbx_seq_one_letter_code
_entity_poly.pdbx_strand_id
1 'polypeptide(L)'
;MDEDTNLLQAWFNKIIDMSSNRKRSKVVAEMCDKWDYVPALKKIKVKKETKEYLGLTQRFEAAVNDVLAGAEEKLIAKNYELDFETLCDEVCRFKNSGAKIYEYNGTGRIFSFKEELLLLKILAAIPQAHCICQTCTLERLPYIAYHMARKKNKIYPREWDVNQRAGKGWLINFEIEYDYEILNSFPAVCKLTQNNPSEVNEKNKKQKI
;
A
#
# COMPACT_ATOMS: atom_id res chain seq x y z
N MET A 1 -25.66 -5.11 -15.04
CA MET A 1 -25.23 -5.38 -13.65
C MET A 1 -25.41 -6.87 -13.42
N ASP A 2 -24.45 -7.53 -12.75
CA ASP A 2 -24.54 -8.91 -12.19
C ASP A 2 -23.63 -10.04 -12.74
N GLU A 3 -22.60 -9.72 -13.51
CA GLU A 3 -21.50 -10.68 -13.78
C GLU A 3 -20.26 -10.39 -12.92
N ASP A 4 -19.90 -9.11 -12.76
CA ASP A 4 -18.77 -8.67 -11.93
C ASP A 4 -19.01 -8.88 -10.42
N THR A 5 -20.26 -8.76 -9.96
CA THR A 5 -20.64 -8.98 -8.55
C THR A 5 -20.49 -10.45 -8.14
N ASN A 6 -20.83 -11.37 -9.06
CA ASN A 6 -20.70 -12.82 -8.85
C ASN A 6 -19.23 -13.28 -8.82
N LEU A 7 -18.38 -12.65 -9.64
CA LEU A 7 -16.93 -12.89 -9.65
C LEU A 7 -16.26 -12.42 -8.35
N LEU A 8 -16.65 -11.27 -7.82
CA LEU A 8 -16.20 -10.77 -6.51
C LEU A 8 -16.68 -11.65 -5.35
N GLN A 9 -17.92 -12.14 -5.39
CA GLN A 9 -18.47 -13.02 -4.35
C GLN A 9 -17.78 -14.40 -4.33
N ALA A 10 -17.55 -15.00 -5.50
CA ALA A 10 -16.80 -16.25 -5.65
C ALA A 10 -15.32 -16.08 -5.25
N TRP A 11 -14.73 -14.92 -5.55
CA TRP A 11 -13.39 -14.50 -5.11
C TRP A 11 -13.30 -14.36 -3.57
N PHE A 12 -14.31 -13.75 -2.94
CA PHE A 12 -14.40 -13.62 -1.48
C PHE A 12 -14.53 -14.97 -0.77
N ASN A 13 -15.37 -15.87 -1.28
CA ASN A 13 -15.58 -17.19 -0.69
C ASN A 13 -14.31 -18.05 -0.73
N LYS A 14 -13.46 -17.85 -1.75
CA LYS A 14 -12.16 -18.53 -1.88
C LYS A 14 -11.11 -18.01 -0.90
N ILE A 15 -11.19 -16.74 -0.49
CA ILE A 15 -10.30 -16.10 0.51
C ILE A 15 -10.58 -16.63 1.94
N ILE A 16 -11.84 -16.93 2.27
CA ILE A 16 -12.25 -17.36 3.63
C ILE A 16 -11.77 -18.78 3.98
N ASP A 17 -11.63 -19.67 2.98
CA ASP A 17 -11.40 -21.11 3.20
C ASP A 17 -9.91 -21.54 3.33
N MET A 18 -8.97 -20.61 3.52
CA MET A 18 -7.54 -20.86 3.28
C MET A 18 -6.62 -20.58 4.49
N SER A 19 -6.65 -21.49 5.47
CA SER A 19 -5.86 -21.50 6.72
C SER A 19 -4.52 -22.26 6.66
N SER A 20 -3.79 -22.27 5.53
CA SER A 20 -2.41 -22.83 5.48
C SER A 20 -1.37 -21.97 4.73
N ASN A 21 -0.14 -21.96 5.25
CA ASN A 21 0.92 -21.01 4.91
C ASN A 21 1.39 -21.01 3.45
N ARG A 22 1.30 -22.12 2.70
CA ARG A 22 1.68 -22.17 1.27
C ARG A 22 0.65 -21.49 0.35
N LYS A 23 -0.60 -21.40 0.79
CA LYS A 23 -1.72 -20.88 0.02
C LYS A 23 -1.79 -19.34 0.04
N ARG A 24 -1.19 -18.68 1.04
CA ARG A 24 -1.17 -17.20 1.17
C ARG A 24 -0.35 -16.49 0.08
N SER A 25 0.85 -16.97 -0.24
CA SER A 25 1.76 -16.33 -1.21
C SER A 25 1.19 -16.34 -2.65
N LYS A 26 0.54 -17.43 -3.06
CA LYS A 26 -0.10 -17.55 -4.39
C LYS A 26 -1.31 -16.62 -4.54
N VAL A 27 -2.12 -16.47 -3.50
CA VAL A 27 -3.29 -15.58 -3.52
C VAL A 27 -2.89 -14.11 -3.50
N VAL A 28 -1.87 -13.73 -2.72
CA VAL A 28 -1.36 -12.35 -2.76
C VAL A 28 -0.77 -12.03 -4.15
N ALA A 29 -0.12 -13.00 -4.81
CA ALA A 29 0.34 -12.85 -6.19
C ALA A 29 -0.85 -12.72 -7.20
N GLU A 30 -1.87 -13.56 -7.10
CA GLU A 30 -3.08 -13.48 -7.95
C GLU A 30 -3.88 -12.18 -7.69
N MET A 31 -3.88 -11.68 -6.46
CA MET A 31 -4.39 -10.35 -6.09
C MET A 31 -3.55 -9.25 -6.75
N CYS A 32 -2.23 -9.43 -6.79
CA CYS A 32 -1.30 -8.52 -7.45
C CYS A 32 -1.61 -8.36 -8.93
N ASP A 33 -2.03 -9.42 -9.62
CA ASP A 33 -2.24 -9.43 -11.07
C ASP A 33 -3.37 -8.53 -11.57
N LYS A 34 -4.38 -8.21 -10.75
CA LYS A 34 -5.57 -7.44 -11.16
C LYS A 34 -5.66 -6.02 -10.58
N TRP A 35 -4.51 -5.39 -10.35
CA TRP A 35 -4.43 -4.07 -9.69
C TRP A 35 -5.08 -2.91 -10.43
N ASP A 36 -5.31 -3.09 -11.72
CA ASP A 36 -5.96 -2.08 -12.55
C ASP A 36 -7.50 -2.12 -12.40
N TYR A 37 -8.07 -3.21 -11.85
CA TYR A 37 -9.51 -3.41 -11.59
C TYR A 37 -9.96 -2.98 -10.18
N VAL A 38 -9.15 -2.12 -9.58
CA VAL A 38 -9.27 -1.64 -8.22
C VAL A 38 -10.10 -0.33 -8.04
N PRO A 39 -11.02 0.10 -8.94
CA PRO A 39 -11.85 1.29 -8.70
C PRO A 39 -12.72 1.29 -7.43
N ALA A 40 -12.92 0.15 -6.76
CA ALA A 40 -13.82 0.02 -5.61
C ALA A 40 -13.12 -0.05 -4.23
N LEU A 41 -11.83 0.29 -4.11
CA LEU A 41 -11.19 0.26 -2.79
C LEU A 41 -11.81 1.28 -1.83
N LYS A 42 -11.85 0.86 -0.56
CA LYS A 42 -12.31 1.67 0.56
C LYS A 42 -11.58 3.00 0.57
N LYS A 43 -12.33 4.11 0.62
CA LYS A 43 -11.77 5.45 0.81
C LYS A 43 -11.06 5.47 2.16
N ILE A 44 -9.73 5.55 2.15
CA ILE A 44 -8.92 5.80 3.34
C ILE A 44 -8.92 7.29 3.64
N LYS A 45 -8.95 7.65 4.93
CA LYS A 45 -8.70 9.04 5.35
C LYS A 45 -7.22 9.32 5.21
N VAL A 46 -6.90 10.51 4.72
CA VAL A 46 -5.55 10.93 4.37
C VAL A 46 -5.27 12.28 5.02
N LYS A 47 -4.11 12.44 5.68
CA LYS A 47 -3.74 13.71 6.35
C LYS A 47 -3.47 14.81 5.31
N LYS A 48 -3.46 16.07 5.77
CA LYS A 48 -3.36 17.23 4.89
C LYS A 48 -2.04 17.23 4.11
N GLU A 49 -0.94 16.91 4.80
CA GLU A 49 0.41 16.85 4.27
C GLU A 49 0.51 15.79 3.16
N THR A 50 -0.14 14.64 3.35
CA THR A 50 -0.24 13.57 2.33
C THR A 50 -0.99 14.05 1.10
N LYS A 51 -2.03 14.89 1.26
CA LYS A 51 -2.73 15.50 0.11
C LYS A 51 -1.89 16.56 -0.59
N GLU A 52 -1.18 17.39 0.15
CA GLU A 52 -0.27 18.41 -0.40
C GLU A 52 0.85 17.75 -1.21
N TYR A 53 1.43 16.66 -0.71
CA TYR A 53 2.44 15.88 -1.42
C TYR A 53 1.89 15.20 -2.69
N LEU A 54 0.66 14.68 -2.65
CA LEU A 54 -0.02 14.19 -3.87
C LEU A 54 -0.20 15.29 -4.91
N GLY A 55 -0.60 16.49 -4.47
CA GLY A 55 -0.71 17.65 -5.35
C GLY A 55 0.63 18.03 -5.95
N LEU A 56 1.71 18.00 -5.16
CA LEU A 56 3.07 18.21 -5.65
C LEU A 56 3.48 17.17 -6.70
N THR A 57 3.22 15.89 -6.44
CA THR A 57 3.49 14.76 -7.35
C THR A 57 2.78 14.99 -8.70
N GLN A 58 1.50 15.35 -8.67
CA GLN A 58 0.72 15.62 -9.87
C GLN A 58 1.25 16.82 -10.66
N ARG A 59 1.67 17.88 -9.97
CA ARG A 59 2.27 19.06 -10.62
C ARG A 59 3.59 18.72 -11.29
N PHE A 60 4.48 17.96 -10.64
CA PHE A 60 5.71 17.48 -11.28
C PHE A 60 5.42 16.58 -12.49
N GLU A 61 4.46 15.66 -12.39
CA GLU A 61 4.09 14.79 -13.50
C GLU A 61 3.58 15.57 -14.72
N ALA A 62 2.72 16.56 -14.50
CA ALA A 62 2.23 17.42 -15.58
C ALA A 62 3.36 18.29 -16.16
N ALA A 63 4.14 18.94 -15.29
CA ALA A 63 5.25 19.81 -15.70
C ALA A 63 6.31 19.07 -16.53
N VAL A 64 6.72 17.87 -16.11
CA VAL A 64 7.71 17.08 -16.88
C VAL A 64 7.15 16.70 -18.25
N ASN A 65 5.88 16.30 -18.34
CA ASN A 65 5.26 15.99 -19.64
C ASN A 65 5.19 17.21 -20.56
N ASP A 66 4.86 18.39 -20.04
CA ASP A 66 4.82 19.63 -20.83
C ASP A 66 6.21 20.02 -21.35
N VAL A 67 7.25 19.87 -20.52
CA VAL A 67 8.64 20.09 -20.94
C VAL A 67 9.05 19.10 -22.04
N LEU A 68 8.69 17.82 -21.90
CA LEU A 68 8.96 16.81 -22.91
C LEU A 68 8.22 17.06 -24.23
N ALA A 69 7.08 17.75 -24.18
CA ALA A 69 6.33 18.20 -25.35
C ALA A 69 6.94 19.46 -26.01
N GLY A 70 8.03 20.00 -25.47
CA GLY A 70 8.80 21.12 -26.04
C GLY A 70 8.52 22.48 -25.38
N ALA A 71 7.82 22.53 -24.25
CA ALA A 71 7.62 23.77 -23.52
C ALA A 71 8.91 24.25 -22.82
N GLU A 72 9.02 25.57 -22.62
CA GLU A 72 10.17 26.18 -21.93
C GLU A 72 10.15 25.86 -20.42
N GLU A 73 11.19 25.19 -19.92
CA GLU A 73 11.31 24.70 -18.54
C GLU A 73 11.06 25.79 -17.49
N LYS A 74 11.60 27.00 -17.70
CA LYS A 74 11.48 28.12 -16.76
C LYS A 74 10.05 28.64 -16.64
N LEU A 75 9.32 28.66 -17.77
CA LEU A 75 7.91 29.05 -17.79
C LEU A 75 7.05 27.97 -17.12
N ILE A 76 7.32 26.70 -17.41
CA ILE A 76 6.61 25.56 -16.80
C ILE A 76 6.82 25.53 -15.28
N ALA A 77 8.06 25.68 -14.79
CA ALA A 77 8.34 25.73 -13.36
C ALA A 77 7.49 26.82 -12.66
N LYS A 78 7.41 28.01 -13.26
CA LYS A 78 6.57 29.10 -12.73
C LYS A 78 5.08 28.75 -12.76
N ASN A 79 4.58 28.21 -13.88
CA ASN A 79 3.15 27.92 -14.07
C ASN A 79 2.64 26.84 -13.10
N TYR A 80 3.47 25.86 -12.78
CA TYR A 80 3.13 24.80 -11.84
C TYR A 80 3.58 25.10 -10.40
N GLU A 81 4.11 26.30 -10.13
CA GLU A 81 4.65 26.70 -8.81
C GLU A 81 5.64 25.65 -8.26
N LEU A 82 6.60 25.25 -9.10
CA LEU A 82 7.66 24.30 -8.78
C LEU A 82 9.01 25.03 -8.67
N ASP A 83 9.89 24.46 -7.86
CA ASP A 83 11.29 24.85 -7.86
C ASP A 83 11.93 24.50 -9.22
N PHE A 84 12.60 25.49 -9.82
CA PHE A 84 13.14 25.36 -11.17
C PHE A 84 14.26 24.33 -11.26
N GLU A 85 15.19 24.34 -10.29
CA GLU A 85 16.33 23.40 -10.26
C GLU A 85 15.82 21.97 -10.10
N THR A 86 14.88 21.75 -9.17
CA THR A 86 14.25 20.45 -8.95
C THR A 86 13.53 19.95 -10.21
N LEU A 87 12.81 20.82 -10.94
CA LEU A 87 12.18 20.42 -12.20
C LEU A 87 13.21 20.00 -13.25
N CYS A 88 14.28 20.77 -13.43
CA CYS A 88 15.36 20.44 -14.37
C CYS A 88 16.01 19.08 -14.03
N ASP A 89 16.29 18.84 -12.74
CA ASP A 89 16.83 17.57 -12.27
C ASP A 89 15.90 16.39 -12.57
N GLU A 90 14.60 16.54 -12.30
CA GLU A 90 13.61 15.49 -12.57
C GLU A 90 13.46 15.21 -14.09
N VAL A 91 13.47 16.25 -14.93
CA VAL A 91 13.46 16.12 -16.40
C VAL A 91 14.71 15.39 -16.88
N CYS A 92 15.89 15.77 -16.39
CA CYS A 92 17.16 15.13 -16.74
C CYS A 92 17.18 13.66 -16.31
N ARG A 93 16.77 13.38 -15.05
CA ARG A 93 16.64 12.03 -14.51
C ARG A 93 15.73 11.18 -15.38
N PHE A 94 14.57 11.72 -15.78
CA PHE A 94 13.62 10.99 -16.61
C PHE A 94 14.17 10.68 -18.00
N LYS A 95 14.73 11.67 -18.70
CA LYS A 95 15.36 11.49 -20.02
C LYS A 95 16.44 10.41 -20.00
N ASN A 96 17.21 10.34 -18.91
CA ASN A 96 18.28 9.36 -18.73
C ASN A 96 17.80 7.97 -18.27
N SER A 97 16.56 7.85 -17.79
CA SER A 97 16.05 6.59 -17.23
C SER A 97 15.65 5.55 -18.29
N GLY A 98 15.36 5.98 -19.52
CA GLY A 98 14.76 5.12 -20.56
C GLY A 98 13.31 4.69 -20.26
N ALA A 99 12.70 5.19 -19.19
CA ALA A 99 11.30 4.90 -18.85
C ALA A 99 10.35 5.56 -19.87
N LYS A 100 9.24 4.88 -20.16
CA LYS A 100 8.21 5.39 -21.09
C LYS A 100 7.27 6.41 -20.43
N ILE A 101 7.09 6.30 -19.13
CA ILE A 101 6.13 7.09 -18.35
C ILE A 101 6.88 7.66 -17.15
N TYR A 102 6.78 8.97 -16.96
CA TYR A 102 7.34 9.63 -15.80
C TYR A 102 6.47 9.39 -14.55
N GLU A 103 7.11 9.02 -13.45
CA GLU A 103 6.48 8.89 -12.13
C GLU A 103 7.35 9.63 -11.12
N TYR A 104 6.76 10.59 -10.41
CA TYR A 104 7.48 11.30 -9.36
C TYR A 104 7.57 10.42 -8.10
N ASN A 105 8.78 9.98 -7.78
CA ASN A 105 9.02 9.00 -6.71
C ASN A 105 9.69 9.60 -5.46
N GLY A 106 10.04 10.89 -5.47
CA GLY A 106 10.97 11.45 -4.50
C GLY A 106 12.35 10.76 -4.54
N THR A 107 13.24 11.10 -3.61
CA THR A 107 14.58 10.50 -3.55
C THR A 107 14.57 9.20 -2.72
N GLY A 108 15.00 8.09 -3.33
CA GLY A 108 15.38 6.86 -2.61
C GLY A 108 14.26 5.92 -2.13
N ARG A 109 12.99 6.15 -2.50
CA ARG A 109 11.88 5.25 -2.14
C ARG A 109 11.76 4.07 -3.10
N ILE A 110 11.37 2.91 -2.56
CA ILE A 110 11.05 1.70 -3.36
C ILE A 110 9.71 1.88 -4.09
N PHE A 111 8.74 2.46 -3.39
CA PHE A 111 7.40 2.73 -3.91
C PHE A 111 7.21 4.23 -4.07
N SER A 112 6.46 4.60 -5.10
CA SER A 112 5.92 5.95 -5.17
C SER A 112 4.88 6.14 -4.08
N PHE A 113 4.57 7.40 -3.79
CA PHE A 113 3.55 7.73 -2.82
C PHE A 113 2.16 7.17 -3.20
N LYS A 114 1.85 7.20 -4.49
CA LYS A 114 0.60 6.63 -5.03
C LYS A 114 0.55 5.13 -4.80
N GLU A 115 1.69 4.45 -4.92
CA GLU A 115 1.83 3.02 -4.65
C GLU A 115 1.67 2.71 -3.16
N GLU A 116 2.29 3.48 -2.27
CA GLU A 116 2.15 3.27 -0.83
C GLU A 116 0.71 3.48 -0.34
N LEU A 117 0.04 4.51 -0.84
CA LEU A 117 -1.39 4.68 -0.58
C LEU A 117 -2.23 3.55 -1.18
N LEU A 118 -1.84 3.00 -2.32
CA LEU A 118 -2.49 1.82 -2.90
C LEU A 118 -2.32 0.60 -1.98
N LEU A 119 -1.16 0.40 -1.35
CA LEU A 119 -0.97 -0.66 -0.35
C LEU A 119 -1.98 -0.53 0.79
N LEU A 120 -2.16 0.67 1.35
CA LEU A 120 -3.14 0.93 2.41
C LEU A 120 -4.57 0.65 1.97
N LYS A 121 -4.94 1.09 0.77
CA LYS A 121 -6.29 0.84 0.23
C LYS A 121 -6.52 -0.64 -0.01
N ILE A 122 -5.52 -1.38 -0.50
CA ILE A 122 -5.58 -2.85 -0.68
C ILE A 122 -5.82 -3.50 0.68
N LEU A 123 -5.04 -3.14 1.69
CA LEU A 123 -5.20 -3.64 3.05
C LEU A 123 -6.59 -3.35 3.63
N ALA A 124 -7.15 -2.17 3.35
CA ALA A 124 -8.47 -1.75 3.81
C ALA A 124 -9.63 -2.47 3.10
N ALA A 125 -9.40 -2.99 1.89
CA ALA A 125 -10.44 -3.58 1.06
C ALA A 125 -10.43 -5.11 1.02
N ILE A 126 -9.43 -5.77 1.60
CA ILE A 126 -9.42 -7.23 1.77
C ILE A 126 -10.10 -7.54 3.11
N PRO A 127 -11.44 -7.75 3.15
CA PRO A 127 -12.09 -8.30 4.33
C PRO A 127 -11.45 -9.63 4.66
N GLN A 128 -11.11 -9.72 5.93
CA GLN A 128 -10.49 -10.88 6.50
C GLN A 128 -11.54 -11.77 7.12
N ALA A 129 -11.35 -13.07 6.93
CA ALA A 129 -12.13 -14.06 7.66
C ALA A 129 -12.00 -13.87 9.19
N HIS A 130 -10.90 -13.28 9.70
CA HIS A 130 -10.62 -13.28 11.14
C HIS A 130 -10.32 -11.89 11.76
N CYS A 131 -9.50 -11.01 11.15
CA CYS A 131 -9.25 -9.67 11.73
C CYS A 131 -8.70 -8.63 10.74
N ILE A 132 -9.18 -7.39 10.89
CA ILE A 132 -8.76 -6.19 10.13
C ILE A 132 -8.13 -5.10 11.03
N CYS A 133 -7.73 -5.45 12.25
CA CYS A 133 -7.13 -4.47 13.17
C CYS A 133 -5.74 -4.01 12.69
N GLN A 134 -5.24 -2.93 13.28
CA GLN A 134 -3.93 -2.35 12.95
C GLN A 134 -2.80 -3.37 12.98
N THR A 135 -2.65 -4.13 14.07
CA THR A 135 -1.62 -5.18 14.21
C THR A 135 -1.69 -6.21 13.08
N CYS A 136 -2.87 -6.79 12.86
CA CYS A 136 -3.07 -7.80 11.83
C CYS A 136 -2.86 -7.27 10.40
N THR A 137 -3.17 -5.99 10.18
CA THR A 137 -2.92 -5.30 8.91
C THR A 137 -1.42 -5.12 8.68
N LEU A 138 -0.70 -4.63 9.68
CA LEU A 138 0.75 -4.38 9.60
C LEU A 138 1.57 -5.66 9.48
N GLU A 139 1.13 -6.76 10.08
CA GLU A 139 1.75 -8.08 9.88
C GLU A 139 1.73 -8.54 8.41
N ARG A 140 0.74 -8.09 7.62
CA ARG A 140 0.56 -8.52 6.22
C ARG A 140 1.20 -7.59 5.21
N LEU A 141 1.27 -6.30 5.55
CA LEU A 141 1.81 -5.26 4.69
C LEU A 141 3.15 -5.66 4.03
N PRO A 142 4.14 -6.25 4.74
CA PRO A 142 5.40 -6.66 4.14
C PRO A 142 5.26 -7.65 2.98
N TYR A 143 4.33 -8.60 3.07
CA TYR A 143 4.11 -9.59 2.01
C TYR A 143 3.51 -8.91 0.78
N ILE A 144 2.48 -8.10 0.98
CA ILE A 144 1.81 -7.37 -0.11
C ILE A 144 2.80 -6.44 -0.81
N ALA A 145 3.63 -5.72 -0.04
CA ALA A 145 4.67 -4.85 -0.59
C ALA A 145 5.70 -5.63 -1.41
N TYR A 146 6.19 -6.78 -0.93
CA TYR A 146 7.09 -7.61 -1.72
C TYR A 146 6.48 -8.04 -3.07
N HIS A 147 5.23 -8.52 -3.06
CA HIS A 147 4.55 -8.92 -4.28
C HIS A 147 4.28 -7.73 -5.22
N MET A 148 3.96 -6.55 -4.66
CA MET A 148 3.86 -5.28 -5.41
C MET A 148 5.16 -5.00 -6.17
N ALA A 149 6.29 -5.03 -5.46
CA ALA A 149 7.59 -4.67 -5.98
C ALA A 149 8.02 -5.63 -7.09
N ARG A 150 7.83 -6.95 -6.87
CA ARG A 150 8.06 -8.00 -7.88
C ARG A 150 7.26 -7.74 -9.15
N LYS A 151 5.94 -7.55 -9.02
CA LYS A 151 5.05 -7.40 -10.17
C LYS A 151 5.38 -6.15 -10.99
N LYS A 152 5.71 -5.05 -10.30
CA LYS A 152 6.05 -3.78 -10.94
C LYS A 152 7.51 -3.66 -11.34
N ASN A 153 8.30 -4.73 -11.23
CA ASN A 153 9.73 -4.74 -11.51
C ASN A 153 10.49 -3.60 -10.79
N LYS A 154 10.09 -3.28 -9.55
CA LYS A 154 10.77 -2.27 -8.74
C LYS A 154 12.12 -2.81 -8.26
N ILE A 155 13.07 -1.92 -8.04
CA ILE A 155 14.35 -2.26 -7.40
C ILE A 155 14.11 -2.27 -5.89
N TYR A 156 14.44 -3.39 -5.25
CA TYR A 156 14.28 -3.55 -3.80
C TYR A 156 15.45 -4.39 -3.22
N PRO A 157 15.67 -4.36 -1.89
CA PRO A 157 16.77 -5.11 -1.25
C PRO A 157 16.62 -6.63 -1.42
N ARG A 158 17.73 -7.33 -1.72
CA ARG A 158 17.74 -8.78 -1.99
C ARG A 158 17.22 -9.61 -0.81
N GLU A 159 17.31 -9.09 0.40
CA GLU A 159 16.81 -9.72 1.62
C GLU A 159 15.29 -9.91 1.59
N TRP A 160 14.57 -9.13 0.75
CA TRP A 160 13.14 -9.30 0.57
C TRP A 160 12.81 -10.62 -0.14
N ASP A 161 13.65 -11.07 -1.07
CA ASP A 161 13.46 -12.33 -1.79
C ASP A 161 13.62 -13.54 -0.87
N VAL A 162 14.55 -13.48 0.09
CA VAL A 162 14.85 -14.58 1.03
C VAL A 162 13.62 -14.96 1.85
N ASN A 163 12.89 -13.98 2.34
CA ASN A 163 11.73 -14.18 3.20
C ASN A 163 10.39 -13.95 2.48
N GLN A 164 10.43 -13.58 1.19
CA GLN A 164 9.27 -13.17 0.39
C GLN A 164 8.42 -12.10 1.07
N ARG A 165 9.08 -11.12 1.70
CA ARG A 165 8.44 -10.02 2.42
C ARG A 165 9.37 -8.83 2.53
N ALA A 166 8.78 -7.64 2.66
CA ALA A 166 9.55 -6.44 2.94
C ALA A 166 10.32 -6.52 4.27
N GLY A 167 11.50 -5.89 4.25
CA GLY A 167 12.38 -5.78 5.40
C GLY A 167 11.77 -4.95 6.54
N LYS A 168 12.19 -5.21 7.77
CA LYS A 168 11.70 -4.52 8.96
C LYS A 168 11.92 -3.01 8.92
N GLY A 169 13.08 -2.56 8.42
CA GLY A 169 13.38 -1.14 8.30
C GLY A 169 12.40 -0.40 7.38
N TRP A 170 12.02 -1.01 6.26
CA TRP A 170 11.00 -0.45 5.37
C TRP A 170 9.63 -0.38 6.07
N LEU A 171 9.24 -1.44 6.79
CA LEU A 171 7.95 -1.48 7.50
C LEU A 171 7.88 -0.39 8.58
N ILE A 172 8.94 -0.20 9.36
CA ILE A 172 9.01 0.85 10.40
C ILE A 172 8.84 2.24 9.79
N ASN A 173 9.57 2.52 8.70
CA ASN A 173 9.45 3.81 8.01
C ASN A 173 8.03 4.02 7.47
N PHE A 174 7.43 2.98 6.87
CA PHE A 174 6.06 3.03 6.40
C PHE A 174 5.07 3.31 7.54
N GLU A 175 5.21 2.65 8.69
CA GLU A 175 4.36 2.86 9.86
C GLU A 175 4.46 4.30 10.40
N ILE A 176 5.67 4.86 10.45
CA ILE A 176 5.90 6.24 10.88
C ILE A 176 5.28 7.23 9.88
N GLU A 177 5.50 7.03 8.59
CA GLU A 177 5.04 7.96 7.56
C GLU A 177 3.51 7.99 7.44
N TYR A 178 2.86 6.84 7.63
CA TYR A 178 1.43 6.63 7.44
C TYR A 178 0.66 6.34 8.75
N ASP A 179 1.20 6.72 9.92
CA ASP A 179 0.54 6.45 11.21
C ASP A 179 -0.91 6.93 11.20
N TYR A 180 -1.12 8.16 10.71
CA TYR A 180 -2.44 8.78 10.70
C TYR A 180 -3.42 7.98 9.85
N GLU A 181 -3.03 7.62 8.62
CA GLU A 181 -3.82 6.83 7.70
C GLU A 181 -4.16 5.46 8.30
N ILE A 182 -3.19 4.82 8.97
CA ILE A 182 -3.36 3.51 9.62
C ILE A 182 -4.35 3.61 10.78
N LEU A 183 -4.14 4.55 11.70
CA LEU A 183 -5.01 4.76 12.87
C LEU A 183 -6.46 5.05 12.48
N ASN A 184 -6.65 5.81 11.39
CA ASN A 184 -7.99 6.21 10.93
C ASN A 184 -8.68 5.17 10.03
N SER A 185 -7.93 4.19 9.49
CA SER A 185 -8.47 3.21 8.54
C SER A 185 -8.72 1.83 9.16
N PHE A 186 -8.01 1.50 10.24
CA PHE A 186 -8.03 0.18 10.85
C PHE A 186 -8.38 0.24 12.35
N PRO A 187 -9.26 -0.63 12.86
CA PRO A 187 -9.56 -0.70 14.29
C PRO A 187 -8.32 -1.02 15.13
N ALA A 188 -8.20 -0.41 16.31
CA ALA A 188 -7.14 -0.75 17.25
C ALA A 188 -7.34 -2.15 17.87
N VAL A 189 -8.60 -2.51 18.17
CA VAL A 189 -8.92 -3.76 18.87
C VAL A 189 -8.85 -4.95 17.93
N CYS A 190 -8.03 -5.94 18.30
CA CYS A 190 -7.94 -7.20 17.59
C CYS A 190 -9.11 -8.13 17.98
N LYS A 191 -9.77 -8.72 16.98
CA LYS A 191 -10.83 -9.73 17.21
C LYS A 191 -10.28 -11.11 17.57
N LEU A 192 -9.02 -11.39 17.23
CA LEU A 192 -8.39 -12.70 17.50
C LEU A 192 -8.12 -12.91 18.99
N THR A 193 -7.88 -11.85 19.76
CA THR A 193 -7.60 -11.94 21.20
C THR A 193 -8.86 -12.14 22.05
N GLN A 194 -10.05 -11.86 21.51
CA GLN A 194 -11.32 -11.99 22.24
C GLN A 194 -11.89 -13.43 22.22
N ASN A 195 -11.39 -14.29 21.34
CA ASN A 195 -11.90 -15.65 21.14
C ASN A 195 -11.09 -16.74 21.87
N ASN A 196 -10.22 -16.38 22.83
CA ASN A 196 -9.58 -17.34 23.72
C ASN A 196 -10.35 -17.40 25.06
N PRO A 197 -11.36 -18.29 25.21
CA PRO A 197 -11.97 -18.58 26.50
C PRO A 197 -11.04 -19.49 27.30
N SER A 198 -9.92 -18.95 27.80
CA SER A 198 -8.98 -19.70 28.64
C SER A 198 -8.86 -19.18 30.07
N GLU A 199 -9.56 -18.09 30.42
CA GLU A 199 -9.50 -17.51 31.78
C GLU A 199 -10.89 -17.34 32.43
N VAL A 200 -11.85 -18.19 32.09
CA VAL A 200 -13.10 -18.31 32.85
C VAL A 200 -13.25 -19.75 33.32
N ASN A 201 -12.40 -20.20 34.25
CA ASN A 201 -12.71 -21.31 35.16
C ASN A 201 -11.63 -21.49 36.23
N GLU A 202 -11.42 -20.49 37.12
CA GLU A 202 -10.65 -20.74 38.35
C GLU A 202 -11.17 -20.01 39.61
N LYS A 203 -12.42 -19.53 39.61
CA LYS A 203 -13.01 -18.88 40.80
C LYS A 203 -14.20 -19.59 41.46
N ASN A 204 -14.69 -20.72 40.93
CA ASN A 204 -15.85 -21.43 41.52
C ASN A 204 -15.51 -22.69 42.35
N LYS A 205 -14.25 -22.89 42.76
CA LYS A 205 -13.85 -24.06 43.57
C LYS A 205 -13.51 -23.80 45.05
N LYS A 206 -13.78 -22.60 45.58
CA LYS A 206 -13.45 -22.25 46.99
C LYS A 206 -14.64 -21.93 47.91
N GLN A 207 -15.85 -22.35 47.57
CA GLN A 207 -17.00 -22.30 48.49
C GLN A 207 -17.75 -23.63 48.47
N LYS A 208 -17.13 -24.67 49.03
CA LYS A 208 -17.76 -25.89 49.55
C LYS A 208 -16.75 -26.60 50.43
N ILE A 209 -16.50 -26.05 51.62
CA ILE A 209 -16.10 -26.79 52.82
C ILE A 209 -16.87 -26.15 53.97
#